data_AF-A0A3G2UW20-F1
#
_entry.id   AF-A0A3G2UW20-F1
#
_cell.length_a   1.000
_cell.length_b   1.000
_cell.length_c   1.000
_cell.angle_alpha   90.00
_cell.angle_beta   90.00
_cell.angle_gamma   90.00
#
_symmetry.space_group_name_H-M   'P 1'
#
loop_
_entity.id
_entity.type
_entity.pdbx_description
1 polymer ?
#
loop_
_entity_poly.entity_id
_entity_poly.type
_entity_poly.pdbx_seq_one_letter_code
_entity_poly.pdbx_strand_id
1 'polypeptide(L)'
;MRLAVLLLLTLLLACSDAKAEQILRVQLSAGKPEAQSCTARIGDQSFDISDPALETTLKPFAERHMNVHLIGVTDVPYRCVGSLIYLMQRIGFPKIGFISEAPPADENAESRH
;
A
#
# COMPACT_ATOMS: atom_id res chain seq x y z
N MET A 1 36.83 28.45 19.45
CA MET A 1 35.46 28.64 18.92
C MET A 1 35.21 27.97 17.57
N ARG A 2 36.06 28.16 16.53
CA ARG A 2 35.82 27.59 15.19
C ARG A 2 35.70 26.06 15.12
N LEU A 3 36.49 25.33 15.91
CA LEU A 3 36.48 23.86 15.90
C LEU A 3 35.20 23.26 16.49
N ALA A 4 34.65 23.88 17.54
CA ALA A 4 33.40 23.45 18.17
C ALA A 4 32.19 23.65 17.25
N VAL A 5 32.19 24.73 16.46
CA VAL A 5 31.14 25.01 15.46
C VAL A 5 31.18 24.00 14.33
N LEU A 6 32.37 23.63 13.86
CA LEU A 6 32.55 22.59 12.82
C LEU A 6 32.06 21.22 13.31
N LEU A 7 32.38 20.84 14.56
CA LEU A 7 31.91 19.60 15.17
C LEU A 7 30.38 19.55 15.33
N LEU A 8 29.78 20.66 15.74
CA LEU A 8 28.32 20.77 15.86
C LEU A 8 27.63 20.67 14.48
N LEU A 9 28.19 21.31 13.45
CA LEU A 9 27.66 21.25 12.09
C LEU A 9 27.73 19.83 11.52
N THR A 10 28.85 19.12 11.73
CA THR A 10 28.97 17.72 11.28
C THR A 10 28.01 16.79 11.99
N LEU A 11 27.73 17.02 13.29
CA LEU A 11 26.78 16.22 14.05
C LEU A 11 25.34 16.44 13.56
N LEU A 12 25.00 17.69 13.20
CA LEU A 12 23.69 18.05 12.63
C LEU A 12 23.45 17.43 11.25
N LEU A 13 24.48 17.35 10.40
CA LEU A 13 24.35 16.69 9.09
C LEU A 13 24.18 15.17 9.19
N ALA A 14 24.76 14.52 10.21
CA ALA A 14 24.59 13.08 10.42
C ALA A 14 23.15 12.68 10.85
N CYS A 15 22.35 13.62 11.35
CA CYS A 15 20.95 13.41 11.72
C CYS A 15 19.94 13.76 10.61
N SER A 16 20.37 14.15 9.40
CA SER A 16 19.46 14.20 8.25
C SER A 16 19.13 12.78 7.82
N ASP A 17 18.24 12.14 8.57
CA ASP A 17 17.52 10.95 8.16
C ASP A 17 16.75 11.34 6.88
N ALA A 18 17.30 10.96 5.73
CA ALA A 18 16.60 11.05 4.47
C ALA A 18 15.34 10.22 4.61
N LYS A 19 14.20 10.88 4.85
CA LYS A 19 12.89 10.27 5.04
C LYS A 19 12.52 9.56 3.74
N ALA A 20 12.99 8.33 3.57
CA ALA A 20 12.60 7.47 2.47
C ALA A 20 11.08 7.46 2.44
N GLU A 21 10.49 7.82 1.31
CA GLU A 21 9.04 7.86 1.15
C GLU A 21 8.52 6.42 1.25
N GLN A 22 8.16 6.01 2.47
CA GLN A 22 7.63 4.68 2.72
C GLN A 22 6.19 4.64 2.20
N ILE A 23 6.00 4.05 1.03
CA ILE A 23 4.68 3.82 0.43
C ILE A 23 4.22 2.42 0.79
N LEU A 24 3.07 2.32 1.46
CA LEU A 24 2.40 1.05 1.73
C LEU A 24 1.81 0.49 0.44
N ARG A 25 2.11 -0.77 0.12
CA ARG A 25 1.54 -1.47 -1.03
C ARG A 25 0.46 -2.43 -0.54
N VAL A 26 -0.74 -2.34 -1.13
CA VAL A 26 -1.85 -3.25 -0.84
C VAL A 26 -2.30 -3.89 -2.15
N GLN A 27 -2.07 -5.19 -2.29
CA GLN A 27 -2.58 -5.94 -3.45
C GLN A 27 -4.05 -6.23 -3.23
N LEU A 28 -4.87 -5.94 -4.23
CA LEU A 28 -6.26 -6.33 -4.26
C LEU A 28 -6.43 -7.50 -5.21
N SER A 29 -7.27 -8.46 -4.83
CA SER A 29 -7.69 -9.55 -5.72
C SER A 29 -9.16 -9.85 -5.48
N ALA A 30 -9.86 -10.19 -6.55
CA ALA A 30 -11.22 -10.69 -6.46
C ALA A 30 -11.17 -12.18 -6.08
N GLY A 31 -11.95 -12.56 -5.07
CA GLY A 31 -12.21 -13.97 -4.77
C GLY A 31 -13.19 -14.57 -5.78
N LYS A 32 -13.74 -15.74 -5.45
CA LYS A 32 -14.70 -16.41 -6.35
C LYS A 32 -15.92 -15.53 -6.63
N PRO A 33 -16.42 -15.49 -7.87
CA PRO A 33 -17.54 -14.64 -8.27
C PRO A 33 -18.82 -14.92 -7.46
N GLU A 34 -19.06 -16.18 -7.06
CA GLU A 34 -20.19 -16.60 -6.24
C GLU A 34 -20.19 -16.06 -4.81
N ALA A 35 -19.02 -15.81 -4.22
CA ALA A 35 -18.89 -15.35 -2.84
C ALA A 35 -18.86 -13.82 -2.71
N GLN A 36 -18.74 -13.12 -3.85
CA GLN A 36 -18.47 -11.67 -3.91
C GLN A 36 -17.31 -11.21 -3.02
N SER A 37 -16.42 -12.13 -2.63
CA SER A 37 -15.36 -11.86 -1.67
C SER A 37 -14.23 -11.07 -2.32
N CYS A 38 -13.59 -10.24 -1.51
CA CYS A 38 -12.52 -9.36 -1.95
C CYS A 38 -11.37 -9.53 -0.98
N THR A 39 -10.17 -9.78 -1.49
CA THR A 39 -9.00 -10.05 -0.66
C THR A 39 -7.98 -8.93 -0.80
N ALA A 40 -7.58 -8.39 0.34
CA ALA A 40 -6.50 -7.41 0.46
C ALA A 40 -5.26 -8.08 1.05
N ARG A 41 -4.12 -7.97 0.36
CA ARG A 41 -2.83 -8.51 0.82
C ARG A 41 -1.86 -7.38 1.17
N ILE A 42 -1.25 -7.50 2.35
CA ILE A 42 -0.28 -6.56 2.90
C ILE A 42 0.95 -7.38 3.32
N GLY A 43 2.05 -7.29 2.56
CA GLY A 43 3.19 -8.18 2.73
C GLY A 43 2.78 -9.64 2.56
N ASP A 44 2.90 -10.43 3.62
CA ASP A 44 2.51 -11.85 3.66
C ASP A 44 1.12 -12.11 4.26
N GLN A 45 0.47 -11.06 4.78
CA GLN A 45 -0.84 -11.18 5.38
C GLN A 45 -1.93 -10.96 4.33
N SER A 46 -2.99 -11.75 4.42
CA SER A 46 -4.12 -11.73 3.50
C SER A 46 -5.41 -11.64 4.30
N PHE A 47 -6.28 -10.72 3.95
CA PHE A 47 -7.52 -10.43 4.67
C PHE A 47 -8.70 -10.38 3.70
N ASP A 48 -9.88 -10.83 4.10
CA ASP A 48 -11.10 -10.39 3.45
C ASP A 48 -11.31 -8.90 3.77
N ILE A 49 -11.79 -8.10 2.81
CA ILE A 49 -12.02 -6.66 3.03
C ILE A 49 -13.03 -6.41 4.17
N SER A 50 -13.93 -7.35 4.42
CA SER A 50 -14.94 -7.28 5.50
C SER A 50 -14.38 -7.66 6.86
N ASP A 51 -13.15 -8.20 6.93
CA ASP A 51 -12.54 -8.63 8.18
C ASP A 51 -12.10 -7.41 9.01
N PRO A 52 -12.59 -7.22 10.25
CA PRO A 52 -12.15 -6.14 11.13
C PRO A 52 -10.65 -6.18 11.47
N ALA A 53 -9.98 -7.32 11.32
CA ALA A 53 -8.54 -7.45 11.48
C ALA A 53 -7.75 -6.63 10.43
N LEU A 54 -8.33 -6.37 9.26
CA LEU A 54 -7.72 -5.54 8.23
C LEU A 54 -7.53 -4.10 8.71
N GLU A 55 -8.57 -3.51 9.31
CA GLU A 55 -8.51 -2.15 9.87
C GLU A 55 -7.45 -2.06 10.98
N THR A 56 -7.42 -3.05 11.87
CA THR A 56 -6.44 -3.13 12.97
C THR A 56 -5.02 -3.18 12.43
N THR A 57 -4.80 -3.90 11.33
CA THR A 57 -3.48 -4.00 10.67
C THR A 57 -3.08 -2.70 9.99
N LEU A 58 -4.03 -1.98 9.37
CA LEU A 58 -3.75 -0.77 8.60
C LEU A 58 -3.57 0.49 9.44
N LYS A 59 -4.26 0.59 10.58
CA LYS A 59 -4.31 1.79 11.41
C LYS A 59 -2.92 2.35 11.81
N PRO A 60 -1.94 1.53 12.23
CA PRO A 60 -0.60 2.04 12.58
C PRO A 60 0.16 2.67 11.41
N PHE A 61 -0.18 2.34 10.15
CA PHE A 61 0.40 2.95 8.97
C PHE A 61 -0.25 4.32 8.68
N ALA A 62 -1.57 4.41 8.87
CA ALA A 62 -2.32 5.66 8.74
C ALA A 62 -1.88 6.71 9.77
N GLU A 63 -1.70 6.29 11.03
CA GLU A 63 -1.24 7.16 12.12
C GLU A 63 0.17 7.72 11.89
N ARG A 64 0.99 7.02 11.09
CA ARG A 64 2.32 7.47 10.65
C ARG A 64 2.28 8.30 9.36
N HIS A 65 1.09 8.63 8.86
CA HIS A 65 0.86 9.40 7.63
C HIS A 65 1.56 8.81 6.39
N MET A 66 1.58 7.48 6.27
CA MET A 66 2.13 6.84 5.08
C MET A 66 1.23 7.04 3.87
N ASN A 67 1.80 7.15 2.67
CA ASN A 67 1.04 7.07 1.43
C ASN A 67 0.75 5.59 1.13
N VAL A 68 -0.40 5.28 0.54
CA VAL A 68 -0.76 3.89 0.18
C VAL A 68 -1.02 3.77 -1.30
N HIS A 69 -0.54 2.68 -1.93
CA HIS A 69 -0.85 2.31 -3.30
C HIS A 69 -1.68 1.02 -3.31
N LEU A 70 -2.83 1.08 -3.97
CA LEU A 70 -3.65 -0.08 -4.30
C LEU A 70 -3.17 -0.66 -5.63
N ILE A 71 -2.96 -1.98 -5.67
CA ILE A 71 -2.32 -2.69 -6.78
C ILE A 71 -3.24 -3.80 -7.26
N GLY A 72 -3.21 -4.10 -8.56
CA GLY A 72 -4.05 -5.16 -9.14
C GLY A 72 -5.53 -4.78 -9.20
N VAL A 73 -5.82 -3.50 -9.39
CA VAL A 73 -7.20 -2.98 -9.39
C VAL A 73 -7.92 -3.10 -10.75
N THR A 74 -7.26 -3.64 -11.78
CA THR A 74 -7.76 -3.66 -13.17
C THR A 74 -8.94 -4.62 -13.37
N ASP A 75 -8.84 -5.83 -12.83
CA ASP A 75 -9.81 -6.93 -12.97
C ASP A 75 -10.69 -7.11 -11.72
N VAL A 76 -10.47 -6.27 -10.70
CA VAL A 76 -11.20 -6.33 -9.45
C VAL A 76 -12.49 -5.50 -9.53
N PRO A 77 -13.66 -6.06 -9.17
CA PRO A 77 -14.91 -5.30 -9.15
C PRO A 77 -14.79 -4.02 -8.32
N TYR A 78 -15.33 -2.91 -8.85
CA TYR A 78 -15.22 -1.60 -8.20
C TYR A 78 -15.75 -1.58 -6.76
N ARG A 79 -16.71 -2.46 -6.39
CA ARG A 79 -17.17 -2.61 -5.00
C ARG A 79 -16.04 -2.97 -4.03
N CYS A 80 -15.08 -3.80 -4.45
CA CYS A 80 -13.93 -4.17 -3.61
C CYS A 80 -12.98 -2.96 -3.46
N VAL A 81 -12.66 -2.32 -4.59
CA VAL A 81 -11.77 -1.16 -4.63
C VAL A 81 -12.35 0.00 -3.81
N GLY A 82 -13.62 0.32 -4.04
CA GLY A 82 -14.37 1.37 -3.35
C GLY A 82 -14.46 1.15 -1.84
N SER A 83 -14.79 -0.07 -1.39
CA SER A 83 -14.81 -0.40 0.04
C SER A 83 -13.44 -0.20 0.70
N LEU A 84 -12.37 -0.58 0.01
CA LEU A 84 -11.02 -0.39 0.53
C LEU A 84 -10.61 1.09 0.54
N ILE A 85 -10.91 1.86 -0.52
CA ILE A 85 -10.68 3.31 -0.54
C ILE A 85 -11.40 3.96 0.63
N TYR A 86 -12.67 3.64 0.83
CA TYR A 86 -13.47 4.17 1.92
C TYR A 86 -12.84 3.86 3.29
N LEU A 87 -12.42 2.61 3.52
CA LEU A 87 -11.70 2.22 4.72
C LEU A 87 -10.44 3.07 4.92
N MET A 88 -9.58 3.18 3.90
CA MET A 88 -8.32 3.91 3.96
C MET A 88 -8.52 5.40 4.27
N GLN A 89 -9.52 6.03 3.63
CA GLN A 89 -9.87 7.43 3.90
C GLN A 89 -10.41 7.60 5.32
N ARG A 90 -11.29 6.71 5.76
CA ARG A 90 -11.89 6.73 7.10
C ARG A 90 -10.85 6.60 8.21
N ILE A 91 -9.80 5.82 8.01
CA ILE A 91 -8.72 5.63 8.99
C ILE A 91 -7.57 6.63 8.86
N GLY A 92 -7.64 7.56 7.89
CA GLY A 92 -6.77 8.74 7.86
C GLY A 92 -5.54 8.66 6.96
N PHE A 93 -5.51 7.78 5.95
CA PHE A 93 -4.43 7.80 4.96
C PHE A 93 -4.43 9.14 4.17
N PRO A 94 -3.28 9.86 4.09
CA PRO A 94 -3.21 11.17 3.44
C PRO A 94 -3.29 11.11 1.91
N LYS A 95 -2.80 10.02 1.29
CA LYS A 95 -2.84 9.81 -0.17
C LYS A 95 -3.07 8.35 -0.47
N ILE A 96 -3.95 8.09 -1.43
CA ILE A 96 -4.28 6.77 -1.97
C ILE A 96 -3.99 6.81 -3.46
N GLY A 97 -2.93 6.14 -3.88
CA GLY A 97 -2.57 5.94 -5.28
C GLY A 97 -3.07 4.61 -5.80
N PHE A 98 -3.18 4.52 -7.12
CA PHE A 98 -3.60 3.31 -7.83
C PHE A 98 -2.51 2.93 -8.82
N ILE A 99 -2.05 1.69 -8.74
CA ILE A 99 -1.15 1.09 -9.71
C ILE A 99 -1.96 0.04 -10.47
N SER A 100 -2.27 0.35 -11.72
CA SER A 100 -2.72 -0.65 -12.68
C SER A 100 -1.53 -1.54 -13.01
N GLU A 101 -1.51 -2.74 -12.45
CA GLU A 101 -0.57 -3.76 -12.85
C GLU A 101 -1.05 -4.34 -14.20
N ALA A 102 -0.10 -4.71 -15.07
CA ALA A 102 -0.46 -5.40 -16.30
C ALA A 102 -1.21 -6.70 -15.92
N PRO A 103 -2.23 -7.11 -16.70
CA PRO A 103 -2.82 -8.42 -16.50
C PRO A 103 -1.70 -9.48 -16.53
N PRO A 104 -1.81 -10.56 -15.75
CA PRO A 104 -0.82 -11.64 -15.78
C PRO A 104 -0.58 -12.07 -17.22
N ALA A 105 0.69 -12.30 -17.58
CA ALA A 105 1.04 -12.78 -18.91
C ALA A 105 0.25 -14.07 -19.17
N ASP A 106 -0.55 -14.08 -20.24
CA ASP A 106 -1.25 -15.29 -20.65
C ASP A 106 -0.17 -16.31 -21.02
N GLU A 107 0.01 -17.33 -20.18
CA GLU A 107 0.98 -18.42 -20.36
C GLU A 107 0.79 -19.16 -21.69
N ASN A 108 -0.34 -18.98 -22.36
CA ASN A 108 -0.63 -19.51 -23.70
C ASN A 108 -0.31 -18.55 -24.86
N ALA A 109 0.08 -17.30 -24.59
CA ALA A 109 0.40 -16.32 -25.63
C ALA A 109 1.78 -16.57 -26.27
N GLU A 110 2.76 -17.08 -25.51
CA GLU A 110 4.11 -17.43 -26.02
C GLU A 110 4.09 -18.64 -26.97
N SER A 111 3.06 -19.49 -26.89
CA SER A 111 2.92 -20.71 -27.71
C SER A 111 2.30 -20.47 -29.09
N ARG A 112 1.89 -19.23 -29.40
CA ARG A 112 1.19 -18.87 -30.66
C ARG A 112 2.04 -18.13 -31.69
N HIS A 113 3.36 -18.10 -31.55
CA HIS A 113 4.27 -17.50 -32.53
C HIS A 113 5.29 -18.51 -33.05
#